data_AF-A0A7S0IVU7-F1
#
_entry.id   AF-A0A7S0IVU7-F1
#
_cell.length_a   1.000
_cell.length_b   1.000
_cell.length_c   1.000
_cell.angle_alpha   90.00
_cell.angle_beta   90.00
_cell.angle_gamma   90.00
#
_symmetry.space_group_name_H-M   'P 1'
#
loop_
_entity.id
_entity.type
_entity.pdbx_description
1 polymer ?
#
loop_
_entity_poly.entity_id
_entity_poly.type
_entity_poly.pdbx_seq_one_letter_code
_entity_poly.pdbx_strand_id
1 'polypeptide(L)'
;GRDLGLPNHLVDRQPFPGPGLAIRLLCATEAFSTPEHSSVAAQLQAECDRKPELKLYPALLPVRTVGVQGDGRSYSYLAALSSSESVDEQWEALLELAREIPCHVHQVNRVVFVLGEAIKEAPTQVTRTLLQPEPLEQLRAADAIVTAVLTRWKGKVVELAQVPVVLFPVGFGTHAGRSIGIRAFITRDFMTGTPALPGRDLPLEALREMHSRILAEVPGIVRVALDLTSKPPATTEWE
;
A
#
# COMPACT_ATOMS: atom_id res chain seq x y z
N GLY A 1 -13.92 22.63 -19.35
CA GLY A 1 -12.59 22.04 -19.63
C GLY A 1 -12.45 21.77 -21.12
N ARG A 2 -13.11 20.71 -21.60
CA ARG A 2 -13.14 20.36 -23.04
C ARG A 2 -13.72 21.47 -23.91
N ASP A 3 -14.80 22.13 -23.45
CA ASP A 3 -15.40 23.28 -24.14
C ASP A 3 -14.46 24.49 -24.25
N LEU A 4 -13.41 24.54 -23.41
CA LEU A 4 -12.38 25.58 -23.44
C LEU A 4 -11.16 25.17 -24.29
N GLY A 5 -11.23 24.05 -25.02
CA GLY A 5 -10.13 23.54 -25.85
C GLY A 5 -8.99 22.88 -25.08
N LEU A 6 -9.16 22.58 -23.79
CA LEU A 6 -8.13 21.89 -23.01
C LEU A 6 -7.96 20.43 -23.49
N PRO A 7 -6.72 19.95 -23.63
CA PRO A 7 -6.45 18.55 -23.95
C PRO A 7 -7.10 17.58 -22.96
N ASN A 8 -7.66 16.47 -23.46
CA ASN A 8 -8.29 15.44 -22.62
C ASN A 8 -7.35 14.90 -21.54
N HIS A 9 -6.05 14.77 -21.81
CA HIS A 9 -5.08 14.30 -20.83
C HIS A 9 -4.85 15.27 -19.65
N LEU A 10 -5.28 16.53 -19.76
CA LEU A 10 -5.29 17.48 -18.64
C LEU A 10 -6.62 17.42 -17.88
N VAL A 11 -7.73 17.27 -18.61
CA VAL A 11 -9.09 17.22 -18.04
C VAL A 11 -9.33 15.91 -17.28
N ASP A 12 -8.78 14.80 -17.77
CA ASP A 12 -8.99 13.45 -17.23
C ASP A 12 -7.90 13.04 -16.22
N ARG A 13 -7.19 14.01 -15.61
CA ARG A 13 -6.16 13.69 -14.60
C ARG A 13 -6.82 13.21 -13.32
N GLN A 14 -6.18 12.22 -12.70
CA GLN A 14 -6.55 11.83 -11.35
C GLN A 14 -6.35 12.99 -10.37
N PRO A 15 -7.17 13.08 -9.30
CA PRO A 15 -6.97 14.05 -8.26
C PRO A 15 -5.59 13.87 -7.62
N PHE A 16 -4.89 14.98 -7.44
CA PHE A 16 -3.60 15.05 -6.76
C PHE A 16 -3.74 15.96 -5.53
N PRO A 17 -3.34 15.51 -4.32
CA PRO A 17 -3.56 16.27 -3.11
C PRO A 17 -2.75 17.58 -3.11
N GLY A 18 -3.28 18.63 -2.46
CA GLY A 18 -2.59 19.93 -2.35
C GLY A 18 -1.17 19.83 -1.76
N PRO A 19 -0.95 19.10 -0.65
CA PRO A 19 0.39 18.81 -0.12
C PRO A 19 1.27 17.92 -1.02
N GLY A 20 0.70 17.34 -2.08
CA GLY A 20 1.38 16.50 -3.04
C GLY A 20 2.05 15.27 -2.44
N LEU A 21 3.29 15.00 -2.86
CA LEU A 21 4.04 13.82 -2.41
C LEU A 21 4.41 13.84 -0.92
N ALA A 22 4.27 14.98 -0.24
CA ALA A 22 4.64 15.09 1.18
C ALA A 22 3.80 14.18 2.09
N ILE A 23 2.53 13.94 1.75
CA ILE A 23 1.62 13.04 2.49
C ILE A 23 1.66 11.59 2.00
N ARG A 24 2.52 11.31 1.02
CA ARG A 24 2.77 9.98 0.44
C ARG A 24 4.14 9.43 0.83
N LEU A 25 4.81 10.08 1.77
CA LEU A 25 6.13 9.70 2.23
C LEU A 25 6.07 9.55 3.75
N LEU A 26 6.00 8.31 4.22
CA LEU A 26 5.98 8.03 5.66
C LEU A 26 7.35 8.39 6.24
N CYS A 27 7.37 9.48 7.01
CA CYS A 27 8.57 9.94 7.67
C CYS A 27 8.76 9.19 8.99
N ALA A 28 9.94 8.63 9.21
CA ALA A 28 10.31 7.99 10.48
C ALA A 28 11.80 8.16 10.74
N THR A 29 12.14 8.55 11.96
CA THR A 29 13.51 8.53 12.48
C THR A 29 13.79 7.30 13.34
N GLU A 30 12.75 6.72 13.92
CA GLU A 30 12.79 5.59 14.84
C GLU A 30 11.66 4.61 14.53
N ALA A 31 11.88 3.34 14.87
CA ALA A 31 10.90 2.28 14.69
C ALA A 31 9.72 2.52 15.63
N PHE A 32 8.50 2.49 15.09
CA PHE A 32 7.30 2.55 15.91
C PHE A 32 7.06 1.20 16.59
N SER A 33 6.93 1.22 17.91
CA SER A 33 6.56 0.06 18.71
C SER A 33 5.82 0.52 19.96
N THR A 34 4.90 -0.31 20.44
CA THR A 34 4.13 -0.11 21.67
C THR A 34 4.34 -1.32 22.59
N PRO A 35 4.06 -1.21 23.91
CA PRO A 35 4.17 -2.34 24.82
C PRO A 35 3.35 -3.57 24.38
N GLU A 36 2.26 -3.33 23.64
CA GLU A 36 1.35 -4.37 23.14
C GLU A 36 1.84 -5.00 21.83
N HIS A 37 2.96 -4.56 21.24
CA HIS A 37 3.45 -5.00 19.92
C HIS A 37 3.42 -6.53 19.76
N SER A 38 3.97 -7.26 20.72
CA SER A 38 4.01 -8.73 20.67
C SER A 38 2.61 -9.37 20.73
N SER A 39 1.68 -8.75 21.47
CA SER A 39 0.29 -9.22 21.53
C SER A 39 -0.44 -8.93 20.21
N VAL A 40 -0.26 -7.75 19.63
CA VAL A 40 -0.84 -7.38 18.33
C VAL A 40 -0.31 -8.27 17.21
N ALA A 41 1.00 -8.54 17.20
CA ALA A 41 1.61 -9.46 16.24
C ALA A 41 1.05 -10.89 16.37
N ALA A 42 0.87 -11.39 17.60
CA ALA A 42 0.26 -12.70 17.85
C ALA A 42 -1.20 -12.76 17.40
N GLN A 43 -1.99 -11.70 17.63
CA GLN A 43 -3.36 -11.60 17.12
C GLN A 43 -3.40 -11.60 15.60
N LEU A 44 -2.53 -10.82 14.94
CA LEU A 44 -2.42 -10.79 13.49
C LEU A 44 -2.08 -12.18 12.92
N GLN A 45 -1.16 -12.91 13.58
CA GLN A 45 -0.83 -14.28 13.20
C GLN A 45 -2.05 -15.20 13.33
N ALA A 46 -2.74 -15.18 14.46
CA ALA A 46 -3.93 -15.99 14.68
C ALA A 46 -5.02 -15.72 13.63
N GLU A 47 -5.17 -14.46 13.20
CA GLU A 47 -6.14 -14.10 12.17
C GLU A 47 -5.82 -14.68 10.80
N CYS A 48 -4.52 -14.75 10.46
CA CYS A 48 -4.04 -15.39 9.23
C CYS A 48 -4.12 -16.92 9.31
N ASP A 49 -3.90 -17.50 10.49
CA ASP A 49 -3.97 -18.95 10.72
C ASP A 49 -5.38 -19.52 10.52
N ARG A 50 -6.43 -18.68 10.55
CA ARG A 50 -7.81 -19.07 10.19
C ARG A 50 -8.00 -19.39 8.70
N LYS A 51 -7.05 -18.99 7.85
CA LYS A 51 -7.05 -19.18 6.40
C LYS A 51 -5.78 -19.92 5.95
N PRO A 52 -5.53 -21.16 6.44
CA PRO A 52 -4.29 -21.89 6.20
C PRO A 52 -4.02 -22.18 4.73
N GLU A 53 -5.06 -22.20 3.90
CA GLU A 53 -4.98 -22.35 2.44
C GLU A 53 -4.18 -21.23 1.76
N LEU A 54 -4.09 -20.04 2.36
CA LEU A 54 -3.38 -18.89 1.81
C LEU A 54 -1.87 -18.90 2.11
N LYS A 55 -1.42 -19.76 3.05
CA LYS A 55 -0.01 -19.93 3.48
C LYS A 55 0.70 -18.58 3.71
N LEU A 56 0.06 -17.76 4.54
CA LEU A 56 0.50 -16.39 4.77
C LEU A 56 1.59 -16.29 5.83
N TYR A 57 2.48 -15.32 5.60
CA TYR A 57 3.51 -14.88 6.50
C TYR A 57 3.21 -13.42 6.88
N PRO A 58 2.49 -13.20 7.99
CA PRO A 58 2.15 -11.85 8.45
C PRO A 58 3.33 -11.20 9.18
N ALA A 59 3.45 -9.89 9.03
CA ALA A 59 4.41 -9.06 9.75
C ALA A 59 3.77 -7.73 10.16
N LEU A 60 3.87 -7.39 11.44
CA LEU A 60 3.49 -6.07 11.93
C LEU A 60 4.66 -5.11 11.64
N LEU A 61 4.44 -4.10 10.79
CA LEU A 61 5.52 -3.21 10.38
C LEU A 61 5.75 -2.10 11.43
N PRO A 62 7.01 -1.68 11.65
CA PRO A 62 7.38 -0.71 12.69
C PRO A 62 7.12 0.74 12.23
N VAL A 63 5.97 0.98 11.61
CA VAL A 63 5.53 2.27 11.08
C VAL A 63 4.05 2.52 11.42
N ARG A 64 3.64 3.78 11.37
CA ARG A 64 2.25 4.17 11.55
C ARG A 64 1.65 4.60 10.22
N THR A 65 0.35 4.37 10.07
CA THR A 65 -0.44 4.89 8.97
C THR A 65 -1.73 5.48 9.50
N VAL A 66 -2.22 6.52 8.82
CA VAL A 66 -3.52 7.12 9.16
C VAL A 66 -4.68 6.18 8.78
N GLY A 67 -5.67 6.14 9.66
CA GLY A 67 -6.97 5.50 9.47
C GLY A 67 -8.10 6.38 10.01
N VAL A 68 -9.33 5.89 9.91
CA VAL A 68 -10.54 6.47 10.46
C VAL A 68 -11.25 5.39 11.26
N GLN A 69 -11.41 5.63 12.56
CA GLN A 69 -12.15 4.78 13.49
C GLN A 69 -13.18 5.66 14.22
N GLY A 70 -14.46 5.32 14.09
CA GLY A 70 -15.55 6.21 14.55
C GLY A 70 -15.51 7.56 13.83
N ASP A 71 -15.56 8.64 14.60
CA ASP A 71 -15.60 10.02 14.09
C ASP A 71 -14.20 10.68 13.99
N GLY A 72 -13.14 9.95 14.36
CA GLY A 72 -11.79 10.48 14.50
C GLY A 72 -10.77 9.84 13.56
N ARG A 73 -9.69 10.57 13.29
CA ARG A 73 -8.48 10.00 12.70
C ARG A 73 -7.74 9.17 13.74
N SER A 74 -7.25 8.00 13.34
CA SER A 74 -6.35 7.17 14.15
C SER A 74 -5.01 7.02 13.45
N TYR A 75 -3.92 6.85 14.22
CA TYR A 75 -2.59 6.52 13.68
C TYR A 75 -2.12 5.23 14.35
N SER A 76 -2.05 4.16 13.57
CA SER A 76 -1.80 2.82 14.10
C SER A 76 -1.00 1.98 13.13
N TYR A 77 -0.73 0.73 13.50
CA TYR A 77 0.16 -0.16 12.77
C TYR A 77 -0.31 -0.43 11.34
N LEU A 78 0.69 -0.69 10.49
CA LEU A 78 0.56 -1.26 9.18
C LEU A 78 0.89 -2.77 9.25
N ALA A 79 -0.07 -3.62 8.90
CA ALA A 79 0.15 -5.05 8.75
C ALA A 79 0.56 -5.39 7.31
N ALA A 80 1.63 -6.16 7.16
CA ALA A 80 2.06 -6.72 5.90
C ALA A 80 1.77 -8.22 5.87
N LEU A 81 1.16 -8.67 4.78
CA LEU A 81 0.97 -10.07 4.45
C LEU A 81 1.90 -10.41 3.28
N SER A 82 2.39 -11.64 3.26
CA SER A 82 3.13 -12.19 2.12
C SER A 82 2.85 -13.69 2.05
N SER A 83 3.14 -14.32 0.92
CA SER A 83 2.96 -15.77 0.77
C SER A 83 4.19 -16.39 0.13
N SER A 84 4.42 -17.67 0.41
CA SER A 84 5.44 -18.48 -0.28
C SER A 84 4.94 -19.02 -1.62
N GLU A 85 3.64 -18.86 -1.92
CA GLU A 85 3.00 -19.36 -3.14
C GLU A 85 2.41 -18.21 -3.96
N SER A 86 2.02 -18.51 -5.21
CA SER A 86 1.30 -17.53 -6.01
C SER A 86 -0.07 -17.25 -5.42
N VAL A 87 -0.43 -15.98 -5.36
CA VAL A 87 -1.72 -15.50 -4.85
C VAL A 87 -2.65 -15.00 -5.96
N ASP A 88 -2.32 -15.26 -7.22
CA ASP A 88 -3.04 -14.72 -8.38
C ASP A 88 -4.54 -15.08 -8.41
N GLU A 89 -4.91 -16.21 -7.81
CA GLU A 89 -6.29 -16.69 -7.70
C GLU A 89 -6.91 -16.42 -6.31
N GLN A 90 -6.15 -15.80 -5.40
CA GLN A 90 -6.50 -15.68 -3.97
C GLN A 90 -6.80 -14.23 -3.55
N TRP A 91 -6.77 -13.28 -4.49
CA TRP A 91 -6.98 -11.85 -4.19
C TRP A 91 -8.32 -11.53 -3.51
N GLU A 92 -9.38 -12.28 -3.80
CA GLU A 92 -10.67 -12.10 -3.13
C GLU A 92 -10.62 -12.56 -1.67
N ALA A 93 -10.04 -13.73 -1.40
CA ALA A 93 -9.85 -14.24 -0.04
C ALA A 93 -8.91 -13.33 0.78
N LEU A 94 -7.87 -12.79 0.15
CA LEU A 94 -6.98 -11.78 0.76
C LEU A 94 -7.72 -10.49 1.09
N LEU A 95 -8.66 -10.05 0.24
CA LEU A 95 -9.49 -8.88 0.51
C LEU A 95 -10.42 -9.12 1.70
N GLU A 96 -11.07 -10.28 1.77
CA GLU A 96 -11.91 -10.66 2.91
C GLU A 96 -11.10 -10.59 4.20
N LEU A 97 -9.93 -11.24 4.23
CA LEU A 97 -9.04 -11.22 5.39
C LEU A 97 -8.58 -9.79 5.75
N ALA A 98 -8.24 -8.96 4.77
CA ALA A 98 -7.85 -7.57 4.98
C ALA A 98 -8.99 -6.69 5.54
N ARG A 99 -10.25 -7.09 5.37
CA ARG A 99 -11.41 -6.44 6.00
C ARG A 99 -11.65 -6.93 7.42
N GLU A 100 -11.37 -8.20 7.69
CA GLU A 100 -11.54 -8.82 9.00
C GLU A 100 -10.47 -8.39 10.00
N ILE A 101 -9.19 -8.36 9.60
CA ILE A 101 -8.06 -8.07 10.51
C ILE A 101 -8.30 -6.79 11.33
N PRO A 102 -8.64 -5.62 10.75
CA PRO A 102 -8.87 -4.41 11.55
C PRO A 102 -10.12 -4.46 12.45
N CYS A 103 -11.05 -5.38 12.16
CA CYS A 103 -12.25 -5.59 13.00
C CYS A 103 -11.93 -6.36 14.27
N HIS A 104 -10.91 -7.23 14.26
CA HIS A 104 -10.50 -8.02 15.44
C HIS A 104 -9.20 -7.50 16.09
N VAL A 105 -8.33 -6.87 15.31
CA VAL A 105 -7.05 -6.29 15.72
C VAL A 105 -7.12 -4.77 15.52
N HIS A 106 -7.78 -4.07 16.43
CA HIS A 106 -8.07 -2.65 16.31
C HIS A 106 -6.83 -1.74 16.22
N GLN A 107 -5.66 -2.24 16.62
CA GLN A 107 -4.38 -1.57 16.48
C GLN A 107 -3.82 -1.63 15.04
N VAL A 108 -4.46 -2.33 14.11
CA VAL A 108 -4.08 -2.35 12.69
C VAL A 108 -5.02 -1.45 11.90
N ASN A 109 -4.46 -0.39 11.32
CA ASN A 109 -5.22 0.53 10.46
C ASN A 109 -5.26 0.07 9.01
N ARG A 110 -4.21 -0.62 8.56
CA ARG A 110 -4.03 -1.02 7.17
C ARG A 110 -3.42 -2.41 7.05
N VAL A 111 -3.84 -3.12 6.02
CA VAL A 111 -3.32 -4.41 5.62
C VAL A 111 -2.84 -4.30 4.17
N VAL A 112 -1.57 -4.63 3.93
CA VAL A 112 -1.00 -4.69 2.59
C VAL A 112 -0.49 -6.07 2.27
N PHE A 113 -0.47 -6.42 0.99
CA PHE A 113 0.20 -7.60 0.49
C PHE A 113 1.55 -7.21 -0.13
N VAL A 114 2.64 -7.67 0.46
CA VAL A 114 4.01 -7.46 -0.03
C VAL A 114 4.28 -8.47 -1.14
N LEU A 115 4.59 -7.95 -2.33
CA LEU A 115 4.86 -8.75 -3.51
C LEU A 115 6.28 -9.36 -3.45
N GLY A 116 6.44 -10.49 -4.14
CA GLY A 116 7.70 -11.24 -4.18
C GLY A 116 7.79 -12.29 -3.06
N GLU A 117 9.01 -12.50 -2.55
CA GLU A 117 9.28 -13.57 -1.58
C GLU A 117 8.58 -13.34 -0.23
N ALA A 118 8.19 -14.43 0.43
CA ALA A 118 7.63 -14.41 1.78
C ALA A 118 8.55 -13.69 2.79
N ILE A 119 7.93 -12.93 3.70
CA ILE A 119 8.59 -12.26 4.81
C ILE A 119 8.92 -13.33 5.86
N LYS A 120 10.19 -13.74 5.90
CA LYS A 120 10.66 -14.76 6.86
C LYS A 120 10.73 -14.22 8.29
N GLU A 121 11.12 -12.95 8.43
CA GLU A 121 11.28 -12.28 9.71
C GLU A 121 10.64 -10.89 9.64
N ALA A 122 9.81 -10.57 10.64
CA ALA A 122 9.16 -9.27 10.72
C ALA A 122 10.23 -8.17 10.95
N PRO A 123 10.26 -7.11 10.13
CA PRO A 123 11.23 -6.04 10.28
C PRO A 123 10.97 -5.28 11.59
N THR A 124 12.02 -5.07 12.38
CA THR A 124 11.96 -4.34 13.66
C THR A 124 12.56 -2.94 13.57
N GLN A 125 13.19 -2.62 12.44
CA GLN A 125 13.89 -1.37 12.21
C GLN A 125 13.29 -0.61 11.03
N VAL A 126 13.51 0.71 11.03
CA VAL A 126 13.15 1.60 9.92
C VAL A 126 14.40 2.26 9.36
N THR A 127 14.38 2.53 8.07
CA THR A 127 15.37 3.41 7.44
C THR A 127 15.00 4.86 7.74
N ARG A 128 15.91 5.61 8.36
CA ARG A 128 15.68 7.04 8.64
C ARG A 128 15.24 7.76 7.37
N THR A 129 14.03 8.29 7.39
CA THR A 129 13.36 8.86 6.21
C THR A 129 12.63 10.13 6.63
N LEU A 130 12.96 11.22 5.97
CA LEU A 130 12.35 12.54 6.13
C LEU A 130 12.08 13.10 4.73
N LEU A 131 11.40 14.25 4.64
CA LEU A 131 11.20 15.00 3.40
C LEU A 131 12.53 15.59 2.90
N GLN A 132 13.37 14.72 2.34
CA GLN A 132 14.68 15.02 1.77
C GLN A 132 14.69 14.66 0.27
N PRO A 133 15.62 15.23 -0.52
CA PRO A 133 15.65 15.04 -1.97
C PRO A 133 15.64 13.58 -2.42
N GLU A 134 16.46 12.72 -1.80
CA GLU A 134 16.61 11.31 -2.19
C GLU A 134 15.29 10.51 -2.01
N PRO A 135 14.64 10.46 -0.82
CA PRO A 135 13.32 9.84 -0.67
C PRO A 135 12.24 10.40 -1.61
N LEU A 136 12.25 11.72 -1.86
CA LEU A 136 11.29 12.36 -2.76
C LEU A 136 11.53 11.98 -4.23
N GLU A 137 12.79 11.83 -4.64
CA GLU A 137 13.19 11.35 -5.95
C GLU A 137 12.76 9.90 -6.17
N GLN A 138 12.98 9.04 -5.18
CA GLN A 138 12.52 7.65 -5.21
C GLN A 138 11.00 7.58 -5.38
N LEU A 139 10.26 8.34 -4.57
CA LEU A 139 8.80 8.37 -4.64
C LEU A 139 8.30 8.92 -5.98
N ARG A 140 8.89 10.01 -6.48
CA ARG A 140 8.53 10.60 -7.78
C ARG A 140 8.80 9.63 -8.94
N ALA A 141 9.91 8.90 -8.91
CA ALA A 141 10.22 7.89 -9.92
C ALA A 141 9.22 6.73 -9.87
N ALA A 142 8.90 6.22 -8.67
CA ALA A 142 7.90 5.17 -8.50
C ALA A 142 6.50 5.59 -8.97
N ASP A 143 6.05 6.80 -8.60
CA ASP A 143 4.77 7.38 -9.04
C ASP A 143 4.68 7.53 -10.56
N ALA A 144 5.78 7.98 -11.19
CA ALA A 144 5.87 8.08 -12.66
C ALA A 144 5.78 6.71 -13.34
N ILE A 145 6.43 5.68 -12.79
CA ILE A 145 6.35 4.30 -13.31
C ILE A 145 4.91 3.79 -13.23
N VAL A 146 4.26 3.89 -12.07
CA VAL A 146 2.87 3.45 -11.87
C VAL A 146 1.93 4.17 -12.83
N THR A 147 2.04 5.49 -12.93
CA THR A 147 1.22 6.29 -13.85
C THR A 147 1.43 5.89 -15.30
N ALA A 148 2.69 5.68 -15.73
CA ALA A 148 3.01 5.27 -17.10
C ALA A 148 2.46 3.87 -17.43
N VAL A 149 2.53 2.94 -16.48
CA VAL A 149 1.95 1.60 -16.64
C VAL A 149 0.43 1.73 -16.79
N LEU A 150 -0.25 2.32 -15.82
CA LEU A 150 -1.72 2.44 -15.81
C LEU A 150 -2.27 3.19 -17.03
N THR A 151 -1.54 4.20 -17.52
CA THR A 151 -1.94 4.96 -18.73
C THR A 151 -2.02 4.06 -19.97
N ARG A 152 -1.14 3.07 -20.12
CA ARG A 152 -1.19 2.10 -21.24
C ARG A 152 -2.39 1.16 -21.15
N TRP A 153 -2.94 0.99 -19.95
CA TRP A 153 -4.13 0.19 -19.67
C TRP A 153 -5.41 1.02 -19.65
N LYS A 154 -5.35 2.34 -19.87
CA LYS A 154 -6.52 3.23 -19.88
C LYS A 154 -7.55 2.74 -20.92
N GLY A 155 -8.80 2.60 -20.50
CA GLY A 155 -9.90 2.10 -21.33
C GLY A 155 -10.00 0.57 -21.45
N LYS A 156 -9.07 -0.19 -20.85
CA LYS A 156 -9.10 -1.67 -20.78
C LYS A 156 -9.40 -2.21 -19.39
N VAL A 157 -9.53 -1.31 -18.41
CA VAL A 157 -9.64 -1.62 -16.99
C VAL A 157 -10.72 -0.76 -16.35
N VAL A 158 -11.17 -1.17 -15.16
CA VAL A 158 -12.08 -0.37 -14.35
C VAL A 158 -11.46 1.01 -14.10
N GLU A 159 -12.26 2.06 -14.22
CA GLU A 159 -11.80 3.41 -13.98
C GLU A 159 -11.44 3.58 -12.48
N LEU A 160 -10.14 3.65 -12.21
CA LEU A 160 -9.60 3.87 -10.88
C LEU A 160 -9.73 5.35 -10.52
N ALA A 161 -10.35 5.64 -9.38
CA ALA A 161 -10.56 7.01 -8.91
C ALA A 161 -9.22 7.70 -8.60
N GLN A 162 -8.32 6.99 -7.92
CA GLN A 162 -6.98 7.47 -7.61
C GLN A 162 -6.06 6.27 -7.34
N VAL A 163 -4.78 6.40 -7.67
CA VAL A 163 -3.75 5.42 -7.28
C VAL A 163 -2.61 6.11 -6.53
N PRO A 164 -2.74 6.39 -5.22
CA PRO A 164 -1.60 6.87 -4.44
C PRO A 164 -0.44 5.87 -4.46
N VAL A 165 0.73 6.36 -4.81
CA VAL A 165 1.99 5.66 -4.59
C VAL A 165 2.61 6.22 -3.33
N VAL A 166 2.95 5.36 -2.38
CA VAL A 166 3.42 5.75 -1.06
C VAL A 166 4.80 5.15 -0.81
N LEU A 167 5.73 5.93 -0.29
CA LEU A 167 7.01 5.42 0.18
C LEU A 167 6.94 5.19 1.69
N PHE A 168 7.36 4.00 2.14
CA PHE A 168 7.45 3.66 3.56
C PHE A 168 8.85 3.16 3.97
N PRO A 169 9.33 3.51 5.17
CA PRO A 169 10.73 3.39 5.56
C PRO A 169 11.11 2.00 6.08
N VAL A 170 10.65 0.93 5.42
CA VAL A 170 10.92 -0.45 5.84
C VAL A 170 11.77 -1.17 4.79
N GLY A 171 12.94 -1.66 5.20
CA GLY A 171 13.92 -2.28 4.31
C GLY A 171 13.91 -3.82 4.28
N PHE A 172 13.08 -4.49 5.08
CA PHE A 172 12.96 -5.95 5.11
C PHE A 172 14.33 -6.68 5.20
N GLY A 173 15.21 -6.21 6.10
CA GLY A 173 16.57 -6.74 6.28
C GLY A 173 17.64 -6.08 5.42
N THR A 174 17.27 -5.28 4.42
CA THR A 174 18.23 -4.51 3.61
C THR A 174 18.57 -3.18 4.29
N HIS A 175 19.85 -2.95 4.56
CA HIS A 175 20.33 -1.71 5.15
C HIS A 175 20.00 -0.50 4.26
N ALA A 176 19.44 0.55 4.86
CA ALA A 176 18.98 1.77 4.18
C ALA A 176 17.95 1.55 3.05
N GLY A 177 17.34 0.37 2.96
CA GLY A 177 16.27 0.09 1.99
C GLY A 177 14.96 0.76 2.39
N ARG A 178 14.19 1.21 1.39
CA ARG A 178 12.81 1.70 1.54
C ARG A 178 11.88 0.86 0.66
N SER A 179 10.58 0.98 0.88
CA SER A 179 9.60 0.19 0.14
C SER A 179 8.46 1.08 -0.38
N ILE A 180 7.77 0.59 -1.42
CA ILE A 180 6.68 1.32 -2.07
C ILE A 180 5.36 0.61 -1.83
N GLY A 181 4.34 1.33 -1.36
CA GLY A 181 2.94 0.91 -1.32
C GLY A 181 2.20 1.46 -2.52
N ILE A 182 1.48 0.60 -3.25
CA ILE A 182 0.56 0.97 -4.32
C ILE A 182 -0.85 0.90 -3.75
N ARG A 183 -1.55 2.03 -3.79
CA ARG A 183 -2.91 2.15 -3.30
C ARG A 183 -3.89 2.29 -4.46
N ALA A 184 -4.25 1.20 -5.13
CA ALA A 184 -5.28 1.26 -6.17
C ALA A 184 -6.67 1.35 -5.53
N PHE A 185 -7.34 2.50 -5.63
CA PHE A 185 -8.57 2.77 -4.88
C PHE A 185 -9.77 3.03 -5.79
N ILE A 186 -10.89 2.37 -5.50
CA ILE A 186 -12.16 2.52 -6.22
C ILE A 186 -13.17 3.16 -5.26
N THR A 187 -13.73 4.29 -5.68
CA THR A 187 -14.73 5.04 -4.92
C THR A 187 -15.58 5.91 -5.85
N ARG A 188 -16.79 6.26 -5.40
CA ARG A 188 -17.67 7.21 -6.09
C ARG A 188 -17.66 8.61 -5.45
N ASP A 189 -17.40 8.69 -4.15
CA ASP A 189 -17.58 9.91 -3.33
C ASP A 189 -16.39 10.20 -2.40
N PHE A 190 -15.35 9.37 -2.42
CA PHE A 190 -14.21 9.39 -1.50
C PHE A 190 -14.57 9.24 -0.02
N MET A 191 -15.83 8.98 0.35
CA MET A 191 -16.26 8.72 1.73
C MET A 191 -16.09 7.25 2.08
N THR A 192 -16.43 6.36 1.13
CA THR A 192 -16.21 4.92 1.22
C THR A 192 -15.48 4.42 -0.02
N GLY A 193 -14.81 3.28 0.08
CA GLY A 193 -14.22 2.65 -1.10
C GLY A 193 -13.46 1.38 -0.82
N THR A 194 -13.19 0.66 -1.88
CA THR A 194 -12.51 -0.64 -1.86
C THR A 194 -11.21 -0.57 -2.64
N PRO A 195 -10.21 -1.39 -2.30
CA PRO A 195 -9.06 -1.57 -3.17
C PRO A 195 -9.50 -2.15 -4.52
N ALA A 196 -8.78 -1.80 -5.58
CA ALA A 196 -8.88 -2.50 -6.85
C ALA A 196 -8.15 -3.84 -6.75
N LEU A 197 -8.82 -4.95 -7.08
CA LEU A 197 -8.22 -6.27 -7.00
C LEU A 197 -7.46 -6.64 -8.28
N PRO A 198 -6.25 -7.21 -8.15
CA PRO A 198 -5.55 -7.76 -9.30
C PRO A 198 -6.36 -8.91 -9.93
N GLY A 199 -6.42 -8.94 -11.26
CA GLY A 199 -7.20 -9.92 -12.03
C GLY A 199 -8.68 -9.56 -12.21
N ARG A 200 -9.23 -8.65 -11.39
CA ARG A 200 -10.61 -8.17 -11.52
C ARG A 200 -10.69 -6.71 -11.99
N ASP A 201 -10.11 -5.82 -11.20
CA ASP A 201 -10.18 -4.36 -11.42
C ASP A 201 -8.85 -3.81 -11.95
N LEU A 202 -7.73 -4.44 -11.56
CA LEU A 202 -6.37 -4.12 -11.97
C LEU A 202 -5.77 -5.33 -12.73
N PRO A 203 -5.25 -5.18 -13.96
CA PRO A 203 -4.62 -6.30 -14.66
C PRO A 203 -3.41 -6.84 -13.91
N LEU A 204 -3.31 -8.16 -13.79
CA LEU A 204 -2.16 -8.82 -13.16
C LEU A 204 -0.85 -8.46 -13.87
N GLU A 205 -0.87 -8.36 -15.19
CA GLU A 205 0.29 -7.94 -15.98
C GLU A 205 0.76 -6.53 -15.64
N ALA A 206 -0.19 -5.60 -15.44
CA ALA A 206 0.13 -4.24 -15.01
C ALA A 206 0.80 -4.25 -13.63
N LEU A 207 0.27 -5.03 -12.68
CA LEU A 207 0.84 -5.14 -11.34
C LEU A 207 2.26 -5.73 -11.35
N ARG A 208 2.47 -6.81 -12.11
CA ARG A 208 3.79 -7.45 -12.26
C ARG A 208 4.79 -6.51 -12.91
N GLU A 209 4.36 -5.75 -13.92
CA GLU A 209 5.21 -4.75 -14.57
C GLU A 209 5.56 -3.59 -13.61
N MET A 210 4.59 -3.05 -12.87
CA MET A 210 4.84 -2.03 -11.84
C MET A 210 5.86 -2.54 -10.81
N HIS A 211 5.65 -3.75 -10.29
CA HIS A 211 6.56 -4.40 -9.34
C HIS A 211 7.99 -4.52 -9.91
N SER A 212 8.13 -5.10 -11.10
CA SER A 212 9.44 -5.33 -11.70
C SER A 212 10.18 -4.04 -12.04
N ARG A 213 9.47 -3.05 -12.59
CA ARG A 213 10.07 -1.77 -12.97
C ARG A 213 10.47 -0.94 -11.76
N ILE A 214 9.65 -0.89 -10.70
CA ILE A 214 10.00 -0.15 -9.48
C ILE A 214 11.29 -0.71 -8.86
N LEU A 215 11.40 -2.02 -8.72
CA LEU A 215 12.60 -2.65 -8.13
C LEU A 215 13.85 -2.51 -9.01
N ALA A 216 13.70 -2.48 -10.34
CA ALA A 216 14.82 -2.37 -11.26
C ALA A 216 15.28 -0.91 -11.50
N GLU A 217 14.35 0.03 -11.56
CA GLU A 217 14.60 1.41 -12.02
C GLU A 217 14.72 2.42 -10.87
N VAL A 218 14.29 2.09 -9.65
CA VAL A 218 14.32 3.01 -8.50
C VAL A 218 15.34 2.54 -7.46
N PRO A 219 16.57 3.09 -7.45
CA PRO A 219 17.62 2.68 -6.53
C PRO A 219 17.19 2.84 -5.06
N GLY A 220 17.48 1.83 -4.24
CA GLY A 220 17.18 1.83 -2.80
C GLY A 220 15.76 1.38 -2.44
N ILE A 221 14.88 1.12 -3.43
CA ILE A 221 13.60 0.45 -3.20
C ILE A 221 13.78 -1.06 -3.22
N VAL A 222 13.30 -1.73 -2.16
CA VAL A 222 13.57 -3.16 -1.94
C VAL A 222 12.33 -4.03 -2.00
N ARG A 223 11.15 -3.48 -1.72
CA ARG A 223 9.86 -4.17 -1.82
C ARG A 223 8.79 -3.26 -2.37
N VAL A 224 7.79 -3.87 -2.99
CA VAL A 224 6.55 -3.23 -3.40
C VAL A 224 5.38 -3.97 -2.77
N ALA A 225 4.42 -3.23 -2.21
CA ALA A 225 3.24 -3.76 -1.56
C ALA A 225 1.97 -3.19 -2.20
N LEU A 226 0.90 -3.97 -2.21
CA LEU A 226 -0.44 -3.54 -2.64
C LEU A 226 -1.32 -3.34 -1.41
N ASP A 227 -1.95 -2.17 -1.27
CA ASP A 227 -2.89 -1.91 -0.15
C ASP A 227 -4.25 -2.56 -0.40
N LEU A 228 -4.63 -3.48 0.48
CA LEU A 228 -5.87 -4.25 0.44
C LEU A 228 -6.95 -3.71 1.39
N THR A 229 -6.68 -2.62 2.08
CA THR A 229 -7.60 -2.09 3.09
C THR A 229 -8.76 -1.36 2.43
N SER A 230 -9.98 -1.45 2.99
CA SER A 230 -11.11 -0.61 2.56
C SER A 230 -11.15 0.70 3.35
N LYS A 231 -11.92 1.68 2.86
CA LYS A 231 -12.27 2.89 3.62
C LYS A 231 -13.73 2.80 4.04
N PRO A 232 -14.04 2.80 5.36
CA PRO A 232 -13.15 2.61 6.52
C PRO A 232 -12.58 1.16 6.59
N PRO A 233 -11.56 0.86 7.42
CA PRO A 233 -10.93 1.68 8.48
C PRO A 233 -9.76 2.56 8.03
N ALA A 234 -9.31 2.43 6.78
CA ALA A 234 -8.24 3.24 6.25
C ALA A 234 -8.77 4.55 5.62
N THR A 235 -7.86 5.41 5.17
CA THR A 235 -8.16 6.52 4.26
C THR A 235 -7.53 6.28 2.88
N THR A 236 -7.69 7.23 1.96
CA THR A 236 -7.10 7.15 0.61
C THR A 236 -5.59 7.32 0.64
N GLU A 237 -5.06 8.29 1.39
CA GLU A 237 -3.62 8.55 1.54
C GLU A 237 -3.09 7.86 2.81
N TRP A 238 -1.77 7.76 3.01
CA TRP A 238 -1.19 6.96 4.10
C TRP A 238 -0.64 7.74 5.30
N GLU A 239 -0.39 9.05 5.14
CA GLU A 239 0.09 10.04 6.13
C GLU A 239 0.88 9.52 7.35
#